data_AF-A0A441BLN8-F1
#
_entry.id   AF-A0A441BLN8-F1
#
_cell.length_a   1.000
_cell.length_b   1.000
_cell.length_c   1.000
_cell.angle_alpha   90.00
_cell.angle_beta   90.00
_cell.angle_gamma   90.00
#
_symmetry.space_group_name_H-M   'P 1'
#
loop_
_entity.id
_entity.type
_entity.pdbx_description
1 polymer ?
#
loop_
_entity_poly.entity_id
_entity_poly.type
_entity_poly.pdbx_seq_one_letter_code
_entity_poly.pdbx_strand_id
1 'polypeptide(L)' 'MLTEMAKMSRDDGLVLQIHPGSWRNHSPAVFRRFGRDKGFDIPIRTDYVTALRPLLDCVGLERDLTIILFTLDETSY' A
#
# COMPACT_ATOMS: atom_id res chain seq x y z
N MET A 1 -0.61 -4.00 11.14
CA MET A 1 0.35 -2.88 11.02
C MET A 1 -0.26 -1.64 10.38
N LEU A 2 -0.85 -1.71 9.17
CA LEU A 2 -1.35 -0.50 8.48
C LEU A 2 -2.34 0.34 9.31
N THR A 3 -3.35 -0.28 9.92
CA THR A 3 -4.31 0.42 10.80
C THR A 3 -3.65 1.06 12.02
N GLU A 4 -2.61 0.41 12.58
CA GLU A 4 -1.87 0.98 13.71
C GLU A 4 -1.04 2.19 13.29
N MET A 5 -0.44 2.15 12.10
CA MET A 5 0.22 3.33 11.52
C MET A 5 -0.78 4.45 11.31
N ALA A 6 -1.99 4.17 10.82
CA ALA A 6 -3.02 5.20 10.68
C ALA A 6 -3.44 5.81 12.02
N LYS A 7 -3.57 5.01 13.09
CA LYS A 7 -3.83 5.52 14.45
C LYS A 7 -2.69 6.42 14.96
N MET A 8 -1.44 5.99 14.78
CA MET A 8 -0.27 6.79 15.17
C MET A 8 -0.18 8.08 14.33
N SER A 9 -0.42 7.99 13.02
CA SER A 9 -0.40 9.12 12.09
C SER A 9 -1.45 10.18 12.40
N ARG A 10 -2.61 9.78 12.93
CA ARG A 10 -3.62 10.72 13.47
C ARG A 10 -3.04 11.50 14.66
N ASP A 11 -2.25 10.87 15.51
CA ASP A 11 -1.73 11.47 16.75
C ASP A 11 -0.48 12.33 16.49
N ASP A 12 0.40 11.92 15.57
CA ASP A 12 1.66 12.61 15.24
C ASP A 12 1.58 13.53 14.00
N GLY A 13 0.46 13.50 13.28
CA GLY A 13 0.20 14.36 12.13
C GLY A 13 0.93 13.97 10.84
N LEU A 14 1.52 12.77 10.77
CA LEU A 14 2.17 12.29 9.55
C LEU A 14 1.15 11.91 8.46
N VAL A 15 1.49 12.20 7.20
CA VAL A 15 0.71 11.76 6.04
C VAL A 15 1.03 10.29 5.71
N LEU A 16 0.02 9.43 5.73
CA LEU A 16 0.18 8.00 5.42
C LEU A 16 0.03 7.75 3.92
N GLN A 17 1.13 7.41 3.23
CA GLN A 17 1.11 7.05 1.81
C GLN A 17 1.09 5.53 1.63
N ILE A 18 0.14 5.03 0.84
CA ILE A 18 -0.03 3.59 0.58
C ILE A 18 0.26 3.31 -0.89
N HIS A 19 1.31 2.52 -1.15
CA HIS A 19 1.74 2.10 -2.49
C HIS A 19 1.61 0.56 -2.66
N PRO A 20 0.40 0.04 -2.90
CA PRO A 20 0.15 -1.37 -3.13
C PRO A 20 0.36 -1.76 -4.61
N GLY A 21 0.13 -3.04 -4.92
CA GLY A 21 -0.02 -3.50 -6.30
C GLY A 21 1.25 -3.93 -7.03
N SER A 22 2.40 -4.00 -6.36
CA SER A 22 3.64 -4.52 -6.96
C SER A 22 3.92 -5.96 -6.52
N TRP A 23 3.88 -6.92 -7.45
CA TRP A 23 4.48 -8.23 -7.22
C TRP A 23 5.98 -8.15 -7.46
N ARG A 24 6.71 -8.04 -6.34
CA ARG A 24 8.16 -7.87 -6.36
C ARG A 24 8.92 -9.16 -6.63
N ASN A 25 10.07 -9.05 -7.30
CA ASN A 25 11.03 -10.13 -7.54
C ASN A 25 10.44 -11.33 -8.32
N HIS A 26 9.66 -11.04 -9.36
CA HIS A 26 8.96 -12.02 -10.20
C HIS A 26 9.90 -13.01 -10.93
N SER A 27 11.19 -12.69 -11.08
CA SER A 27 12.21 -13.62 -11.58
C SER A 27 13.06 -14.19 -10.44
N PRO A 28 12.88 -15.47 -10.05
CA PRO A 28 13.70 -16.09 -9.00
C PRO A 28 15.17 -16.20 -9.37
N ALA A 29 15.49 -16.39 -10.66
CA ALA A 29 16.88 -16.49 -11.12
C ALA A 29 17.61 -15.16 -10.97
N VAL A 30 16.97 -14.05 -11.36
CA VAL A 30 17.54 -12.71 -11.22
C VAL A 30 17.64 -12.33 -9.74
N PHE A 31 16.59 -12.58 -8.96
CA PHE A 31 16.58 -12.27 -7.53
C PHE A 31 17.71 -12.99 -6.78
N ARG A 32 17.93 -14.28 -7.05
CA ARG A 32 19.02 -15.05 -6.42
C ARG A 32 20.41 -14.53 -6.78
N ARG A 33 20.60 -14.01 -8.00
CA ARG A 33 21.92 -13.55 -8.47
C ARG A 33 22.22 -12.10 -8.14
N PHE A 34 21.20 -11.24 -8.13
CA PHE A 34 21.38 -9.78 -8.09
C PHE A 34 20.60 -9.07 -6.98
N GLY A 35 19.73 -9.77 -6.25
CA GLY A 35 18.90 -9.20 -5.20
C GLY A 35 17.69 -8.42 -5.73
N ARG A 36 17.20 -7.48 -4.92
CA ARG A 36 15.99 -6.66 -5.18
C ARG A 36 16.26 -5.55 -6.19
N ASP A 37 15.16 -4.98 -6.69
CA ASP A 37 15.15 -3.73 -7.47
C ASP A 37 15.94 -3.82 -8.78
N LYS A 38 15.74 -4.92 -9.51
CA LYS A 38 16.39 -5.21 -10.81
C LYS A 38 15.42 -5.20 -12.00
N GLY A 39 14.26 -4.56 -11.86
CA GLY A 39 13.28 -4.43 -12.94
C GLY A 39 12.38 -5.64 -13.15
N PHE A 40 12.31 -6.56 -12.18
CA PHE A 40 11.41 -7.72 -12.21
C PHE A 40 10.27 -7.59 -11.19
N ASP A 41 9.75 -6.38 -11.03
CA ASP A 41 8.63 -6.06 -10.16
C ASP A 41 7.44 -5.68 -11.05
N ILE A 42 6.38 -6.48 -11.04
CA ILE A 42 5.29 -6.39 -12.04
C ILE A 42 3.98 -5.96 -11.35
N PRO A 43 3.21 -5.02 -11.92
CA PRO A 43 1.89 -4.66 -11.42
C PRO A 43 0.93 -5.84 -11.32
N ILE A 44 0.07 -5.83 -10.30
CA ILE A 44 -1.03 -6.78 -10.11
C ILE A 44 -2.34 -6.04 -9.86
N ARG A 45 -3.46 -6.74 -10.10
CA ARG A 45 -4.79 -6.22 -9.75
C ARG A 45 -4.87 -5.90 -8.26
N THR A 46 -5.41 -4.74 -7.92
CA THR A 46 -5.50 -4.26 -6.53
C THR A 46 -6.94 -3.95 -6.15
N ASP A 47 -7.42 -4.51 -5.03
CA ASP A 47 -8.77 -4.25 -4.50
C ASP A 47 -8.70 -3.27 -3.33
N TYR A 48 -9.26 -2.07 -3.48
CA TYR A 48 -9.34 -1.07 -2.41
C TYR A 48 -10.61 -1.18 -1.57
N VAL A 49 -11.73 -1.59 -2.18
CA VAL A 49 -13.06 -1.58 -1.54
C VAL A 49 -13.11 -2.57 -0.40
N THR A 50 -12.66 -3.81 -0.64
CA THR A 50 -12.65 -4.83 0.41
C THR A 50 -11.48 -4.64 1.36
N ALA A 51 -10.29 -4.32 0.83
CA ALA A 51 -9.07 -4.33 1.62
C ALA A 51 -8.95 -3.16 2.61
N LEU A 52 -9.47 -1.98 2.26
CA LEU A 52 -9.40 -0.81 3.15
C LEU A 52 -10.52 -0.80 4.20
N ARG A 53 -11.58 -1.60 4.03
CA ARG A 53 -12.72 -1.60 4.94
C ARG A 53 -12.33 -1.70 6.42
N PRO A 54 -11.48 -2.65 6.88
CA PRO A 54 -11.15 -2.74 8.31
C PRO A 54 -10.40 -1.51 8.85
N LEU A 55 -9.60 -0.85 8.03
CA LEU A 55 -8.91 0.39 8.42
C LEU A 55 -9.92 1.54 8.51
N LEU A 56 -10.78 1.69 7.50
CA LEU A 56 -11.78 2.75 7.45
C LEU A 56 -12.85 2.58 8.54
N ASP A 57 -13.23 1.35 8.88
CA ASP A 57 -14.12 1.06 10.01
C ASP A 57 -13.52 1.51 11.35
N CYS A 58 -12.19 1.54 11.47
CA CYS A 58 -11.49 1.95 12.69
C CYS A 58 -11.21 3.45 12.78
N VAL A 59 -10.77 4.08 11.68
CA VAL A 59 -10.24 5.47 11.69
C VAL A 59 -10.73 6.33 10.52
N GLY A 60 -11.67 5.84 9.71
CA GLY A 60 -12.11 6.53 8.47
C GLY A 60 -12.85 7.84 8.67
N LEU A 61 -13.25 8.17 9.91
CA LEU A 61 -13.91 9.43 10.27
C LEU A 61 -13.02 10.36 11.09
N GLU A 62 -11.76 10.00 11.31
CA GLU A 62 -10.82 10.80 12.08
C GLU A 62 -10.35 12.02 11.28
N ARG A 63 -10.61 13.22 11.80
CA ARG A 63 -10.37 14.49 11.08
C ARG A 63 -8.89 14.79 10.86
N ASP A 64 -8.05 14.31 11.76
CA ASP A 64 -6.61 14.58 11.77
C ASP A 64 -5.81 13.50 11.02
N LEU A 65 -6.48 12.51 10.43
CA LEU A 65 -5.86 11.47 9.61
C LEU A 65 -5.84 11.88 8.13
N THR A 66 -4.65 11.90 7.53
CA THR A 66 -4.49 12.09 6.07
C THR A 66 -3.87 10.85 5.43
N ILE A 67 -4.57 10.27 4.45
CA ILE A 67 -4.11 9.11 3.67
C ILE A 67 -4.04 9.47 2.19
N ILE A 68 -2.94 9.12 1.53
CA ILE A 68 -2.80 9.19 0.07
C ILE A 68 -2.69 7.76 -0.48
N LEU A 69 -3.63 7.40 -1.36
CA LEU A 69 -3.67 6.09 -2.03
C LEU A 69 -3.04 6.20 -3.42
N PHE A 70 -2.04 5.36 -3.69
CA PHE A 70 -1.47 5.16 -5.02
C PHE A 70 -1.94 3.83 -5.58
N THR A 71 -1.90 3.68 -6.91
CA THR A 71 -2.18 2.39 -7.58
C THR A 71 -1.16 2.13 -8.70
N LEU A 72 -0.88 0.85 -8.95
CA LEU A 72 -0.25 0.37 -10.20
C LEU A 72 -1.27 -0.31 -11.13
N ASP A 73 -2.54 -0.35 -10.71
CA ASP A 73 -3.66 -0.91 -11.44
C ASP A 73 -4.60 0.22 -11.85
N GLU A 74 -4.50 0.65 -13.11
CA GLU A 74 -5.33 1.71 -13.70
C GLU A 74 -6.80 1.30 -13.86
N THR A 75 -7.13 0.01 -13.68
CA THR A 75 -8.53 -0.47 -13.76
C THR A 75 -9.30 -0.31 -12.45
N SER A 76 -8.65 0.23 -11.40
CA SER A 76 -9.23 0.42 -10.07
C SER A 76 -10.09 1.68 -9.92
N TYR A 77 -10.21 2.54 -10.96
CA TYR A 77 -11.05 3.75 -10.95
C TYR A 77 -11.82 3.94 -12.26
#